data_AF-A0A956S0W5-F1
#
_entry.id   AF-A0A956S0W5-F1
#
_cell.length_a   1.000
_cell.length_b   1.000
_cell.length_c   1.000
_cell.angle_alpha   90.00
_cell.angle_beta   90.00
_cell.angle_gamma   90.00
#
_symmetry.space_group_name_H-M   'P 1'
#
loop_
_entity.id
_entity.type
_entity.pdbx_description
1 polymer ?
#
loop_
_entity_poly.entity_id
_entity_poly.type
_entity_poly.pdbx_seq_one_letter_code
_entity_poly.pdbx_strand_id
1 'polypeptide(L)'
;QYRTDQPCGDRRRPRCAEAYLEDATMMGADQERWLLEGMARSEARWNVLANQVMLAEVRSRLDGELTYPLDQWAGYVAPRQRLTGFLAEAKPANPVVLTGDIHTHWVADVKVDYESARAPTVATEFVGTSISSGGDGQDRYDSTADMLALNPHVKLFNGQRGWVSCTVSPTEWRADYKVLEYVSRPGSPAHTRASFVVEDGRPGAVEV
;
A
#
# COMPACT_ATOMS: atom_id res chain seq x y z
N GLN A 1 -20.93 4.08 -9.94
CA GLN A 1 -20.47 5.32 -9.28
C GLN A 1 -18.96 5.21 -9.11
N TYR A 2 -18.22 6.32 -9.19
CA TYR A 2 -16.75 6.33 -9.16
C TYR A 2 -16.23 7.05 -7.90
N ARG A 3 -14.92 6.95 -7.66
CA ARG A 3 -14.16 7.70 -6.64
C ARG A 3 -14.60 9.17 -6.57
N THR A 4 -14.82 9.72 -5.37
CA THR A 4 -15.04 11.17 -5.18
C THR A 4 -13.76 11.94 -5.50
N ASP A 5 -13.88 13.25 -5.75
CA ASP A 5 -12.71 14.08 -6.05
C ASP A 5 -11.65 14.05 -4.93
N GLN A 6 -10.39 14.24 -5.30
CA GLN A 6 -9.27 14.22 -4.37
C GLN A 6 -9.37 15.35 -3.34
N PRO A 7 -9.34 15.03 -2.03
CA PRO A 7 -9.50 16.04 -1.00
C PRO A 7 -8.28 16.96 -0.92
N CYS A 8 -8.53 18.17 -0.41
CA CYS A 8 -7.54 19.18 -0.08
C CYS A 8 -6.68 19.65 -1.27
N GLY A 9 -7.22 19.58 -2.48
CA GLY A 9 -6.57 20.04 -3.70
C GLY A 9 -5.46 19.13 -4.20
N ASP A 10 -5.57 17.82 -3.94
CA ASP A 10 -4.79 16.77 -4.58
C ASP A 10 -3.26 16.92 -4.44
N ARG A 11 -2.80 17.18 -3.21
CA ARG A 11 -1.38 17.37 -2.92
C ARG A 11 -0.96 16.62 -1.68
N ARG A 12 0.34 16.36 -1.56
CA ARG A 12 0.92 15.99 -0.27
C ARG A 12 0.90 17.19 0.65
N ARG A 13 0.06 17.14 1.69
CA ARG A 13 -0.12 18.20 2.68
C ARG A 13 -0.82 17.65 3.93
N PRO A 14 -1.01 18.44 5.00
CA PRO A 14 -1.86 18.03 6.11
C PRO A 14 -3.30 17.77 5.64
N ARG A 15 -3.97 16.80 6.26
CA ARG A 15 -5.39 16.52 5.99
C ARG A 15 -6.24 17.74 6.36
N CYS A 16 -7.15 18.11 5.48
CA CYS A 16 -8.19 19.12 5.70
C CYS A 16 -9.53 18.42 5.97
N ALA A 17 -10.60 19.20 6.24
CA ALA A 17 -11.93 18.66 6.52
C ALA A 17 -12.46 17.70 5.43
N GLU A 18 -12.15 17.95 4.16
CA GLU A 18 -12.58 17.11 3.03
C GLU A 18 -12.06 15.66 3.13
N ALA A 19 -10.89 15.45 3.74
CA ALA A 19 -10.31 14.12 3.92
C ALA A 19 -11.11 13.23 4.90
N TYR A 20 -12.00 13.85 5.69
CA TYR A 20 -12.80 13.21 6.74
C TYR A 20 -14.28 13.12 6.38
N LEU A 21 -14.67 13.43 5.14
CA LEU A 21 -16.06 13.32 4.71
C LEU A 21 -16.53 11.86 4.75
N GLU A 22 -17.61 11.61 5.49
CA GLU A 22 -18.18 10.27 5.68
C GLU A 22 -18.75 9.67 4.39
N ASP A 23 -19.32 10.53 3.54
CA ASP A 23 -19.93 10.18 2.25
C ASP A 23 -18.93 10.13 1.08
N ALA A 24 -17.64 10.42 1.33
CA ALA A 24 -16.58 10.20 0.36
C ALA A 24 -16.52 8.71 -0.03
N THR A 25 -15.98 8.43 -1.22
CA THR A 25 -15.83 7.05 -1.70
C THR A 25 -14.60 6.88 -2.57
N MET A 26 -13.94 5.73 -2.44
CA MET A 26 -12.83 5.33 -3.32
C MET A 26 -13.30 4.55 -4.55
N MET A 27 -14.49 3.95 -4.48
CA MET A 27 -14.96 2.96 -5.46
C MET A 27 -16.47 3.03 -5.77
N GLY A 28 -17.22 3.86 -5.06
CA GLY A 28 -18.69 3.89 -5.10
C GLY A 28 -19.33 2.79 -4.26
N ALA A 29 -20.60 3.01 -3.86
CA ALA A 29 -21.30 2.11 -2.94
C ALA A 29 -21.49 0.68 -3.49
N ASP A 30 -21.71 0.54 -4.80
CA ASP A 30 -21.94 -0.77 -5.42
C ASP A 30 -20.68 -1.62 -5.46
N GLN A 31 -19.52 -1.03 -5.81
CA GLN A 31 -18.24 -1.74 -5.83
C GLN A 31 -17.76 -2.04 -4.42
N GLU A 32 -17.97 -1.13 -3.46
CA GLU A 32 -17.65 -1.36 -2.04
C GLU A 32 -18.44 -2.56 -1.52
N ARG A 33 -19.77 -2.55 -1.68
CA ARG A 33 -20.62 -3.68 -1.26
C ARG A 33 -20.21 -5.00 -1.93
N TRP A 34 -20.00 -4.99 -3.25
CA TRP A 34 -19.55 -6.18 -3.99
C TRP A 34 -18.22 -6.73 -3.45
N LEU A 35 -17.25 -5.86 -3.16
CA LEU A 35 -15.94 -6.25 -2.64
C LEU A 35 -16.05 -6.89 -1.26
N LEU A 36 -16.73 -6.21 -0.32
CA LEU A 36 -16.83 -6.67 1.07
C LEU A 36 -17.61 -7.99 1.14
N GLU A 37 -18.73 -8.10 0.42
CA GLU A 37 -19.49 -9.34 0.35
C GLU A 37 -18.71 -10.48 -0.31
N GLY A 38 -17.94 -10.19 -1.36
CA GLY A 38 -17.09 -11.16 -2.04
C GLY A 38 -16.03 -11.72 -1.10
N MET A 39 -15.32 -10.85 -0.37
CA MET A 39 -14.33 -11.26 0.63
C MET A 39 -14.96 -12.04 1.79
N ALA A 40 -16.14 -11.63 2.27
CA ALA A 40 -16.83 -12.30 3.37
C ALA A 40 -17.26 -13.74 3.03
N ARG A 41 -17.56 -14.03 1.76
CA ARG A 41 -17.99 -15.37 1.30
C ARG A 41 -16.84 -16.20 0.70
N SER A 42 -15.64 -15.66 0.65
CA SER A 42 -14.50 -16.31 0.00
C SER A 42 -14.02 -17.52 0.81
N GLU A 43 -13.97 -18.69 0.16
CA GLU A 43 -13.33 -19.90 0.71
C GLU A 43 -11.86 -20.04 0.27
N ALA A 44 -11.34 -19.05 -0.47
CA ALA A 44 -9.96 -19.06 -0.93
C ALA A 44 -8.98 -18.82 0.24
N ARG A 45 -7.77 -19.38 0.12
CA ARG A 45 -6.70 -19.15 1.10
C ARG A 45 -6.16 -17.73 1.10
N TRP A 46 -6.17 -17.06 -0.04
CA TRP A 46 -5.65 -15.71 -0.21
C TRP A 46 -6.73 -14.82 -0.82
N ASN A 47 -6.98 -13.68 -0.20
CA ASN A 47 -7.92 -12.67 -0.71
C ASN A 47 -7.14 -11.45 -1.19
N VAL A 48 -7.17 -11.19 -2.49
CA VAL A 48 -6.29 -10.19 -3.12
C VAL A 48 -7.08 -8.97 -3.56
N LEU A 49 -6.68 -7.79 -3.08
CA LEU A 49 -7.15 -6.51 -3.57
C LEU A 49 -6.08 -5.90 -4.49
N ALA A 50 -6.22 -6.13 -5.80
CA ALA A 50 -5.44 -5.42 -6.80
C ALA A 50 -6.10 -4.07 -7.08
N ASN A 51 -5.48 -2.98 -6.66
CA ASN A 51 -5.99 -1.62 -6.86
C ASN A 51 -4.87 -0.65 -7.23
N GLN A 52 -5.22 0.58 -7.60
CA GLN A 52 -4.28 1.49 -8.26
C GLN A 52 -3.33 2.18 -7.27
N VAL A 53 -3.84 2.59 -6.10
CA VAL A 53 -3.20 3.54 -5.19
C VAL A 53 -3.00 2.95 -3.80
N MET A 54 -1.93 3.32 -3.11
CA MET A 54 -1.54 2.75 -1.81
C MET A 54 -2.67 2.82 -0.76
N LEU A 55 -2.95 1.67 -0.15
CA LEU A 55 -3.90 1.53 0.95
C LEU A 55 -3.27 1.83 2.31
N ALA A 56 -2.02 1.43 2.55
CA ALA A 56 -1.31 1.73 3.78
C ALA A 56 -1.12 3.24 3.93
N GLU A 57 -1.33 3.75 5.14
CA GLU A 57 -1.10 5.17 5.42
C GLU A 57 0.41 5.40 5.54
N VAL A 58 0.96 6.23 4.67
CA VAL A 58 2.35 6.70 4.80
C VAL A 58 2.33 8.20 5.01
N ARG A 59 2.92 8.64 6.12
CA ARG A 59 3.04 10.05 6.48
C ARG A 59 4.47 10.54 6.27
N SER A 60 4.62 11.83 6.02
CA SER A 60 5.91 12.53 5.95
C SER A 60 5.86 13.77 6.82
N ARG A 61 7.01 14.39 7.09
CA ARG A 61 7.07 15.69 7.78
C ARG A 61 7.51 16.77 6.80
N LEU A 62 6.75 17.86 6.72
CA LEU A 62 7.10 19.05 5.96
C LEU A 62 6.84 20.26 6.86
N ASP A 63 7.85 21.12 7.02
CA ASP A 63 7.79 22.33 7.85
C ASP A 63 7.24 22.10 9.27
N GLY A 64 7.58 20.95 9.87
CA GLY A 64 7.16 20.56 11.21
C GLY A 64 5.80 19.83 11.26
N GLU A 65 4.98 19.91 10.22
CA GLU A 65 3.66 19.30 10.17
C GLU A 65 3.67 17.89 9.53
N LEU A 66 2.73 17.05 9.95
CA LEU A 66 2.48 15.78 9.28
C LEU A 66 1.74 15.99 7.97
N THR A 67 2.22 15.36 6.91
CA THR A 67 1.65 15.41 5.58
C THR A 67 1.37 14.01 5.05
N TYR A 68 0.34 13.92 4.20
CA TYR A 68 -0.17 12.66 3.66
C TYR A 68 -0.32 12.80 2.15
N PRO A 69 -0.12 11.74 1.36
CA PRO A 69 -0.41 11.76 -0.08
C PRO A 69 -1.93 11.68 -0.29
N LEU A 70 -2.58 12.82 -0.52
CA LEU A 70 -4.04 12.92 -0.49
C LEU A 70 -4.73 12.37 -1.75
N ASP A 71 -3.98 12.02 -2.80
CA ASP A 71 -4.47 11.21 -3.91
C ASP A 71 -4.54 9.69 -3.58
N GLN A 72 -4.01 9.26 -2.45
CA GLN A 72 -4.01 7.84 -2.07
C GLN A 72 -5.16 7.57 -1.11
N TRP A 73 -5.31 6.33 -0.62
CA TRP A 73 -6.29 6.02 0.43
C TRP A 73 -6.08 6.84 1.70
N ALA A 74 -4.87 7.33 1.94
CA ALA A 74 -4.57 8.25 3.05
C ALA A 74 -5.36 9.57 2.96
N GLY A 75 -5.86 9.98 1.79
CA GLY A 75 -6.77 11.12 1.65
C GLY A 75 -8.21 10.82 2.08
N TYR A 76 -8.63 9.55 2.11
CA TYR A 76 -10.02 9.15 2.24
C TYR A 76 -10.22 8.40 3.55
N VAL A 77 -10.23 9.13 4.67
CA VAL A 77 -10.18 8.54 6.02
C VAL A 77 -11.36 7.60 6.27
N ALA A 78 -12.59 8.07 6.07
CA ALA A 78 -13.78 7.25 6.32
C ALA A 78 -13.87 6.02 5.38
N PRO A 79 -13.70 6.13 4.04
CA PRO A 79 -13.67 4.96 3.16
C PRO A 79 -12.61 3.93 3.53
N ARG A 80 -11.42 4.39 3.88
CA ARG A 80 -10.32 3.53 4.31
C ARG A 80 -10.65 2.81 5.61
N GLN A 81 -11.24 3.50 6.58
CA GLN A 81 -11.67 2.92 7.85
C GLN A 81 -12.80 1.89 7.66
N ARG A 82 -13.74 2.12 6.73
CA ARG A 82 -14.77 1.11 6.40
C ARG A 82 -14.14 -0.18 5.88
N LEU A 83 -13.19 -0.08 4.96
CA LEU A 83 -12.47 -1.24 4.43
C LEU A 83 -11.62 -1.93 5.50
N THR A 84 -10.76 -1.21 6.22
CA THR A 84 -9.87 -1.82 7.22
C THR A 84 -10.64 -2.34 8.43
N GLY A 85 -11.71 -1.65 8.84
CA GLY A 85 -12.64 -2.10 9.86
C GLY A 85 -13.32 -3.41 9.48
N PHE A 86 -13.85 -3.50 8.26
CA PHE A 86 -14.38 -4.76 7.73
C PHE A 86 -13.33 -5.89 7.77
N LEU A 87 -12.09 -5.64 7.33
CA LEU A 87 -11.04 -6.66 7.36
C LEU A 87 -10.73 -7.13 8.79
N ALA A 88 -10.80 -6.23 9.79
CA ALA A 88 -10.62 -6.58 11.19
C ALA A 88 -11.79 -7.40 11.76
N GLU A 89 -13.02 -7.10 11.36
CA GLU A 89 -14.24 -7.73 11.85
C GLU A 89 -14.51 -9.07 11.18
N ALA A 90 -14.58 -9.08 9.84
CA ALA A 90 -14.91 -10.26 9.04
C ALA A 90 -13.73 -11.24 8.91
N LYS A 91 -12.49 -10.75 9.07
CA LYS A 91 -11.25 -11.54 9.01
C LYS A 91 -11.19 -12.51 7.82
N PRO A 92 -11.38 -12.04 6.57
CA PRO A 92 -11.19 -12.89 5.40
C PRO A 92 -9.77 -13.47 5.40
N ALA A 93 -9.60 -14.67 4.86
CA ALA A 93 -8.31 -15.37 4.87
C ALA A 93 -7.24 -14.57 4.09
N ASN A 94 -6.13 -14.29 4.76
CA ASN A 94 -4.91 -13.67 4.24
C ASN A 94 -5.13 -12.54 3.22
N PRO A 95 -5.59 -11.35 3.67
CA PRO A 95 -5.76 -10.22 2.78
C PRO A 95 -4.41 -9.68 2.30
N VAL A 96 -4.21 -9.65 0.97
CA VAL A 96 -3.04 -9.08 0.31
C VAL A 96 -3.49 -7.95 -0.61
N VAL A 97 -2.78 -6.83 -0.57
CA VAL A 97 -3.08 -5.64 -1.37
C VAL A 97 -1.94 -5.42 -2.35
N LEU A 98 -2.26 -5.25 -3.62
CA LEU A 98 -1.30 -4.98 -4.69
C LEU A 98 -1.60 -3.60 -5.27
N THR A 99 -0.62 -2.71 -5.24
CA THR A 99 -0.77 -1.31 -5.71
C THR A 99 0.42 -0.84 -6.53
N GLY A 100 0.27 0.35 -7.13
CA GLY A 100 1.30 1.00 -7.92
C GLY A 100 1.23 2.51 -7.74
N ASP A 101 1.11 3.24 -8.87
CA ASP A 101 0.93 4.70 -8.97
C ASP A 101 2.11 5.55 -8.46
N ILE A 102 2.60 5.32 -7.24
CA ILE A 102 3.57 6.17 -6.53
C ILE A 102 5.02 6.04 -7.03
N HIS A 103 5.24 5.33 -8.14
CA HIS A 103 6.51 5.17 -8.86
C HIS A 103 7.70 4.72 -7.99
N THR A 104 7.43 4.07 -6.87
CA THR A 104 8.43 3.59 -5.92
C THR A 104 7.93 2.29 -5.31
N HIS A 105 8.84 1.41 -4.92
CA HIS A 105 8.51 0.14 -4.29
C HIS A 105 8.30 0.30 -2.79
N TRP A 106 7.29 -0.39 -2.28
CA TRP A 106 7.01 -0.42 -0.84
C TRP A 106 6.48 -1.77 -0.38
N VAL A 107 6.79 -2.12 0.85
CA VAL A 107 6.13 -3.20 1.60
C VAL A 107 5.60 -2.58 2.87
N ALA A 108 4.31 -2.74 3.15
CA ALA A 108 3.70 -2.15 4.34
C ALA A 108 2.66 -3.05 4.98
N ASP A 109 2.62 -3.01 6.32
CA ASP A 109 1.52 -3.56 7.09
C ASP A 109 0.31 -2.60 7.01
N VAL A 110 -0.85 -3.13 6.61
CA VAL A 110 -2.11 -2.38 6.64
C VAL A 110 -2.75 -2.53 8.02
N LYS A 111 -2.98 -1.42 8.71
CA LYS A 111 -3.54 -1.39 10.07
C LYS A 111 -4.90 -0.71 10.09
N VAL A 112 -5.72 -1.03 11.10
CA VAL A 112 -6.96 -0.29 11.36
C VAL A 112 -6.71 1.12 11.91
N ASP A 113 -5.62 1.27 12.68
CA ASP A 113 -5.20 2.52 13.31
C ASP A 113 -3.67 2.57 13.31
N TYR A 114 -3.10 3.67 12.83
CA TYR A 114 -1.65 3.88 12.71
C TYR A 114 -1.07 4.65 13.89
N GLU A 115 -1.91 5.29 14.71
CA GLU A 115 -1.48 5.99 15.92
C GLU A 115 -1.35 5.03 17.10
N SER A 116 -2.02 3.88 17.05
CA SER A 116 -1.90 2.82 18.05
C SER A 116 -0.90 1.74 17.63
N ALA A 117 0.21 1.63 18.36
CA ALA A 117 1.18 0.54 18.19
C ALA A 117 0.58 -0.86 18.40
N ARG A 118 -0.54 -0.96 19.15
CA ARG A 118 -1.25 -2.22 19.44
C ARG A 118 -2.33 -2.57 18.41
N ALA A 119 -2.63 -1.67 17.47
CA ALA A 119 -3.64 -1.95 16.46
C ALA A 119 -3.23 -3.15 15.60
N PRO A 120 -4.16 -4.08 15.28
CA PRO A 120 -3.84 -5.24 14.47
C PRO A 120 -3.47 -4.85 13.04
N THR A 121 -2.56 -5.63 12.47
CA THR A 121 -2.35 -5.69 11.01
C THR A 121 -3.47 -6.54 10.41
N VAL A 122 -4.18 -5.99 9.42
CA VAL A 122 -5.35 -6.62 8.77
C VAL A 122 -5.07 -7.06 7.34
N ALA A 123 -4.01 -6.54 6.72
CA ALA A 123 -3.54 -6.96 5.41
C ALA A 123 -2.04 -6.66 5.25
N THR A 124 -1.42 -7.26 4.24
CA THR A 124 -0.09 -6.86 3.76
C THR A 124 -0.22 -6.18 2.41
N GLU A 125 0.45 -5.06 2.23
CA GLU A 125 0.50 -4.34 0.96
C GLU A 125 1.87 -4.46 0.30
N PHE A 126 1.85 -4.87 -0.97
CA PHE A 126 3.00 -4.87 -1.87
C PHE A 126 2.80 -3.85 -2.96
N VAL A 127 3.64 -2.81 -2.96
CA VAL A 127 3.55 -1.69 -3.89
C VAL A 127 4.62 -1.85 -4.96
N GLY A 128 4.16 -1.97 -6.20
CA GLY A 128 5.02 -1.94 -7.37
C GLY A 128 5.51 -0.53 -7.67
N THR A 129 6.80 -0.41 -7.98
CA THR A 129 7.33 0.79 -8.64
C THR A 129 6.75 0.91 -10.05
N SER A 130 7.09 2.00 -10.73
CA SER A 130 6.83 2.14 -12.16
C SER A 130 7.83 1.37 -13.02
N ILE A 131 7.37 0.91 -14.18
CA ILE A 131 8.25 0.36 -15.21
C ILE A 131 9.33 1.37 -15.63
N SER A 132 8.99 2.66 -15.80
CA SER A 132 9.95 3.67 -16.25
C SER A 132 9.72 5.11 -15.76
N SER A 133 8.52 5.45 -15.26
CA SER A 133 8.21 6.79 -14.76
C SER A 133 9.21 7.26 -13.69
N GLY A 134 9.57 8.55 -13.71
CA GLY A 134 10.52 9.11 -12.75
C GLY A 134 12.00 8.82 -13.04
N GLY A 135 12.33 8.16 -14.16
CA GLY A 135 13.72 7.95 -14.60
C GLY A 135 14.44 6.83 -13.86
N ASP A 136 15.78 6.86 -13.83
CA ASP A 136 16.60 5.76 -13.29
C ASP A 136 16.30 5.43 -11.82
N GLY A 137 15.94 6.45 -11.04
CA GLY A 137 15.68 6.27 -9.62
C GLY A 137 16.95 5.99 -8.83
N GLN A 138 16.79 5.49 -7.61
CA GLN A 138 17.90 5.16 -6.70
C GLN A 138 17.41 4.20 -5.61
N ASP A 139 18.33 3.44 -5.00
CA ASP A 139 17.93 2.47 -3.97
C ASP A 139 17.20 3.12 -2.79
N ARG A 140 17.74 4.24 -2.30
CA ARG A 140 17.21 5.05 -1.20
C ARG A 140 17.42 6.53 -1.49
N TYR A 141 16.53 7.37 -0.97
CA TYR A 141 16.72 8.82 -0.92
C TYR A 141 17.25 9.23 0.45
N ASP A 142 17.80 10.44 0.56
CA ASP A 142 18.33 10.95 1.83
C ASP A 142 17.27 10.96 2.94
N SER A 143 16.00 11.17 2.59
CA SER A 143 14.85 11.17 3.52
C SER A 143 14.29 9.78 3.85
N THR A 144 14.81 8.71 3.23
CA THR A 144 14.24 7.36 3.41
C THR A 144 14.31 6.89 4.86
N ALA A 145 15.41 7.15 5.57
CA ALA A 145 15.57 6.71 6.96
C ALA A 145 14.53 7.39 7.89
N ASP A 146 14.38 8.70 7.77
CA ASP A 146 13.40 9.46 8.56
C ASP A 146 11.97 9.06 8.24
N MET A 147 11.68 8.79 6.97
CA MET A 147 10.38 8.30 6.53
C MET A 147 10.06 6.93 7.16
N LEU A 148 11.00 5.98 7.14
CA LEU A 148 10.80 4.66 7.76
C LEU A 148 10.65 4.78 9.28
N ALA A 149 11.43 5.64 9.94
CA ALA A 149 11.31 5.90 11.37
C ALA A 149 9.93 6.46 11.74
N LEU A 150 9.35 7.30 10.88
CA LEU A 150 8.02 7.89 11.07
C LEU A 150 6.87 6.89 10.79
N ASN A 151 7.15 5.82 10.04
CA ASN A 151 6.19 4.81 9.57
C ASN A 151 6.67 3.39 9.88
N PRO A 152 6.64 2.95 11.16
CA PRO A 152 7.22 1.66 11.59
C PRO A 152 6.53 0.42 11.00
N HIS A 153 5.37 0.59 10.38
CA HIS A 153 4.66 -0.46 9.62
C HIS A 153 5.21 -0.67 8.20
N VAL A 154 6.04 0.24 7.67
CA VAL A 154 6.70 0.11 6.38
C VAL A 154 7.96 -0.74 6.54
N LYS A 155 8.06 -1.84 5.79
CA LYS A 155 9.19 -2.78 5.82
C LYS A 155 10.21 -2.53 4.72
N LEU A 156 9.75 -1.97 3.60
CA LEU A 156 10.61 -1.62 2.47
C LEU A 156 10.21 -0.28 1.89
N PHE A 157 11.24 0.48 1.52
CA PHE A 157 11.17 1.51 0.50
C PHE A 157 12.30 1.25 -0.51
N ASN A 158 12.01 1.33 -1.82
CA ASN A 158 13.03 1.39 -2.85
C ASN A 158 12.60 2.31 -4.00
N GLY A 159 13.52 3.18 -4.43
CA GLY A 159 13.25 4.20 -5.44
C GLY A 159 13.66 3.83 -6.86
N GLN A 160 14.01 2.58 -7.15
CA GLN A 160 14.38 2.12 -8.50
C GLN A 160 13.15 1.69 -9.29
N ARG A 161 13.33 1.52 -10.60
CA ARG A 161 12.32 1.02 -11.53
C ARG A 161 12.34 -0.50 -11.60
N GLY A 162 11.26 -1.11 -12.06
CA GLY A 162 11.14 -2.57 -12.09
C GLY A 162 9.72 -3.06 -11.88
N TRP A 163 9.57 -4.22 -11.23
CA TRP A 163 8.28 -4.87 -11.00
C TRP A 163 8.34 -5.79 -9.77
N VAL A 164 7.18 -6.21 -9.27
CA VAL A 164 7.07 -7.21 -8.21
C VAL A 164 6.67 -8.55 -8.83
N SER A 165 7.41 -9.61 -8.51
CA SER A 165 7.08 -10.98 -8.91
C SER A 165 6.52 -11.73 -7.71
N CYS A 166 5.27 -12.15 -7.77
CA CYS A 166 4.61 -12.87 -6.69
C CYS A 166 4.57 -14.38 -6.98
N THR A 167 5.02 -15.20 -6.03
CA THR A 167 4.86 -16.66 -6.05
C THR A 167 3.94 -17.05 -4.90
N VAL A 168 2.82 -17.70 -5.22
CA VAL A 168 1.75 -17.96 -4.24
C VAL A 168 1.54 -19.46 -4.11
N SER A 169 1.56 -19.93 -2.87
CA SER A 169 1.29 -21.32 -2.47
C SER A 169 0.21 -21.35 -1.40
N PRO A 170 -0.30 -22.53 -1.01
CA PRO A 170 -1.26 -22.63 0.09
C PRO A 170 -0.73 -22.13 1.45
N THR A 171 0.59 -22.16 1.67
CA THR A 171 1.20 -21.84 2.98
C THR A 171 1.91 -20.50 3.00
N GLU A 172 2.20 -19.93 1.83
CA GLU A 172 3.08 -18.76 1.69
C GLU A 172 2.72 -17.92 0.46
N TRP A 173 2.74 -16.60 0.64
CA TRP A 173 2.83 -15.63 -0.44
C TRP A 173 4.20 -14.95 -0.42
N ARG A 174 5.00 -15.19 -1.47
CA ARG A 174 6.30 -14.56 -1.65
C ARG A 174 6.22 -13.42 -2.67
N ALA A 175 6.81 -12.28 -2.36
CA ALA A 175 6.96 -11.13 -3.24
C ALA A 175 8.44 -10.78 -3.44
N ASP A 176 8.96 -10.97 -4.65
CA ASP A 176 10.32 -10.57 -5.03
C ASP A 176 10.29 -9.21 -5.74
N TYR A 177 11.02 -8.24 -5.20
CA TYR A 177 11.14 -6.89 -5.75
C TYR A 177 12.25 -6.86 -6.79
N LYS A 178 11.88 -6.95 -8.07
CA LYS A 178 12.82 -6.91 -9.19
C LYS A 178 13.09 -5.45 -9.55
N VAL A 179 14.36 -5.06 -9.56
CA VAL A 179 14.77 -3.69 -9.87
C VAL A 179 15.76 -3.65 -11.03
N LEU A 180 15.75 -2.53 -11.74
CA LEU A 180 16.72 -2.14 -12.77
C LEU A 180 17.65 -1.06 -12.19
N GLU A 181 18.92 -1.07 -12.60
CA GLU A 181 19.88 -0.02 -12.25
C GLU A 181 19.58 1.30 -12.98
N TYR A 182 19.04 1.21 -14.20
CA TYR A 182 18.65 2.36 -15.01
C TYR A 182 17.56 1.99 -16.01
N VAL A 183 16.83 3.00 -16.48
CA VAL A 183 15.86 2.91 -17.59
C VAL A 183 16.08 3.98 -18.64
N SER A 184 17.02 4.91 -18.42
CA SER A 184 17.41 5.99 -19.34
C SER A 184 18.06 5.49 -20.64
N ARG A 185 18.52 4.23 -20.66
CA ARG A 185 19.08 3.55 -21.83
C ARG A 185 18.77 2.05 -21.82
N PRO A 186 18.74 1.37 -22.98
CA PRO A 186 18.52 -0.08 -23.04
C PRO A 186 19.61 -0.89 -22.33
N GLY A 187 19.29 -2.13 -21.94
CA GLY A 187 20.27 -3.11 -21.48
C GLY A 187 20.58 -3.09 -19.97
N SER A 188 19.75 -2.43 -19.15
CA SER A 188 19.91 -2.51 -17.70
C SER A 188 19.72 -3.95 -17.21
N PRO A 189 20.63 -4.47 -16.37
CA PRO A 189 20.41 -5.75 -15.70
C PRO A 189 19.25 -5.61 -14.71
N ALA A 190 18.47 -6.69 -14.56
CA ALA A 190 17.47 -6.84 -13.53
C ALA A 190 17.99 -7.75 -12.41
N HIS A 191 17.77 -7.38 -11.16
CA HIS A 191 18.09 -8.24 -10.00
C HIS A 191 16.99 -8.15 -8.93
N THR A 192 16.92 -9.14 -8.04
CA THR A 192 16.05 -9.06 -6.86
C THR A 192 16.71 -8.16 -5.83
N ARG A 193 16.04 -7.07 -5.46
CA ARG A 193 16.52 -6.15 -4.42
C ARG A 193 16.21 -6.65 -3.00
N ALA A 194 15.03 -7.21 -2.82
CA ALA A 194 14.55 -7.77 -1.57
C ALA A 194 13.43 -8.78 -1.86
N SER A 195 13.24 -9.74 -0.95
CA SER A 195 12.16 -10.71 -1.00
C SER A 195 11.38 -10.65 0.31
N PHE A 196 10.06 -10.73 0.22
CA PHE A 196 9.19 -10.73 1.39
C PHE A 196 8.22 -11.89 1.34
N VAL A 197 7.91 -12.42 2.51
CA VAL A 197 6.98 -13.54 2.70
C VAL A 197 5.87 -13.13 3.64
N VAL A 198 4.63 -13.48 3.27
CA VAL A 198 3.48 -13.55 4.17
C VAL A 198 3.16 -15.02 4.37
N GLU A 199 3.09 -15.46 5.62
CA GLU A 199 2.73 -16.82 5.99
C GLU A 199 1.20 -16.96 6.10
N ASP A 200 0.67 -18.14 5.78
CA ASP A 200 -0.76 -18.44 5.98
C ASP A 200 -1.19 -18.17 7.44
N GLY A 201 -2.29 -17.45 7.59
CA GLY A 201 -2.88 -17.07 8.87
C GLY A 201 -2.16 -15.93 9.59
N ARG A 202 -1.11 -15.33 9.02
CA ARG A 202 -0.28 -14.31 9.69
C ARG A 202 -0.11 -13.07 8.80
N PRO A 203 -1.03 -12.08 8.90
CA PRO A 203 -0.87 -10.81 8.22
C PRO A 203 0.41 -10.08 8.64
N GLY A 204 1.12 -9.53 7.67
CA GLY A 204 2.40 -8.85 7.86
C GLY A 204 3.53 -9.56 7.11
N ALA A 205 4.34 -8.79 6.39
CA ALA A 205 5.43 -9.34 5.60
C ALA A 205 6.73 -9.43 6.41
N VAL A 206 7.48 -10.51 6.21
CA VAL A 206 8.83 -10.72 6.76
C VAL A 206 9.83 -10.79 5.61
N GLU A 207 10.96 -10.09 5.74
CA GLU A 207 12.05 -10.13 4.75
C GLU A 207 12.80 -11.47 4.82
N VAL A 208 13.13 -12.06 3.67
CA VAL A 208 13.81 -13.37 3.53
C VAL A 208 14.97 -13.36 2.54
#